data_AF-A0AAV4VV20-F1
#
_entry.id   AF-A0AAV4VV20-F1
#
_cell.length_a   1.000
_cell.length_b   1.000
_cell.length_c   1.000
_cell.angle_alpha   90.00
_cell.angle_beta   90.00
_cell.angle_gamma   90.00
#
_symmetry.space_group_name_H-M   'P 1'
#
loop_
_entity.id
_entity.type
_entity.pdbx_description
1 polymer ?
#
loop_
_entity_poly.entity_id
_entity_poly.type
_entity_poly.pdbx_seq_one_letter_code
_entity_poly.pdbx_strand_id
1 'polypeptide(L)'
;MNGKVGCAMVCLINNIEQHHIIGRLSDEATVFMAELKAIETAIEYATSSHFSYAKIITDSRSVLQAVQNTNNDYPPVLQIKSLIANSATRIELIWTRAHIGVVGNEIADSYAKEATTKDDIDFHLNTTINHIKKAAHKAIIVEWQQQWSNSVKGRPVHELCPLVNTKGLHGNHFINQIITGHGAIAIHQHKFFGANSACNCGAQMEDRAHIVFICELWSDIRKKFFPKNFKDKSLLQLLTNIKVRTGIELIMKKKLEDLLETMN
;
A
#
# COMPACT_ATOMS: atom_id res chain seq x y z
N MET A 1 9.70 5.76 -17.97
CA MET A 1 10.76 4.93 -17.37
C MET A 1 10.22 3.52 -17.22
N ASN A 2 10.82 2.53 -17.90
CA ASN A 2 10.33 1.14 -17.98
C ASN A 2 10.61 0.32 -16.71
N GLY A 3 10.61 0.94 -15.53
CA GLY A 3 10.98 0.29 -14.27
C GLY A 3 12.47 -0.04 -14.10
N LYS A 4 13.23 -0.20 -15.20
CA LYS A 4 14.68 -0.44 -15.22
C LYS A 4 15.47 0.76 -14.69
N VAL A 5 16.51 0.50 -13.91
CA VAL A 5 17.49 1.50 -13.44
C VAL A 5 18.91 1.07 -13.80
N GLY A 6 19.76 2.06 -14.07
CA GLY A 6 21.16 1.87 -14.41
C GLY A 6 22.04 2.78 -13.56
N CYS A 7 23.31 2.41 -13.43
CA CYS A 7 24.32 3.21 -12.79
C CYS A 7 25.54 3.33 -13.71
N ALA A 8 26.28 4.41 -13.57
CA ALA A 8 27.54 4.55 -14.24
C ALA A 8 28.54 5.32 -13.38
N MET A 9 29.82 5.03 -13.60
CA MET A 9 30.90 5.91 -13.19
C MET A 9 31.69 6.35 -14.41
N VAL A 10 32.27 7.54 -14.36
CA VAL A 10 33.21 8.04 -15.36
C VAL A 10 34.42 8.63 -14.65
N CYS A 11 35.62 8.25 -15.09
CA CYS A 11 36.88 8.81 -14.62
C CYS A 11 37.39 9.82 -15.64
N LEU A 12 37.50 11.08 -15.21
CA LEU A 12 38.07 12.17 -16.01
C LEU A 12 39.44 12.56 -15.43
N ILE A 13 40.47 12.55 -16.27
CA ILE A 13 41.79 13.12 -15.95
C ILE A 13 42.03 14.28 -16.93
N ASN A 14 42.28 15.48 -16.40
CA ASN A 14 42.41 16.71 -17.20
C ASN A 14 41.20 16.96 -18.15
N ASN A 15 39.98 16.69 -17.67
CA ASN A 15 38.72 16.75 -18.43
C ASN A 15 38.62 15.79 -19.61
N ILE A 16 39.50 14.80 -19.71
CA ILE A 16 39.46 13.76 -20.73
C ILE A 16 39.02 12.46 -20.07
N GLU A 17 38.00 11.83 -20.65
CA GLU A 17 37.53 10.51 -20.22
C GLU A 17 38.63 9.47 -20.39
N GLN A 18 39.00 8.83 -19.29
CA GLN A 18 40.00 7.76 -19.25
C GLN A 18 39.35 6.39 -19.15
N HIS A 19 38.24 6.32 -18.40
CA HIS A 19 37.54 5.08 -18.13
C HIS A 19 36.09 5.36 -17.77
N HIS A 20 35.23 4.40 -18.04
CA HIS A 20 33.86 4.38 -17.57
C HIS A 20 33.43 2.96 -17.23
N ILE A 21 32.46 2.85 -16.33
CA ILE A 21 31.73 1.60 -16.08
C ILE A 21 30.26 1.92 -16.19
N ILE A 22 29.54 1.11 -16.96
CA ILE A 22 28.12 1.29 -17.25
C ILE A 22 27.42 -0.03 -16.94
N GLY A 23 26.49 -0.02 -16.00
CA GLY A 23 25.81 -1.24 -15.58
C GLY A 23 24.33 -1.07 -15.33
N ARG A 24 23.55 -2.02 -15.82
CA ARG A 24 22.14 -2.18 -15.48
C ARG A 24 22.00 -2.93 -14.16
N LEU A 25 21.12 -2.44 -13.30
CA LEU A 25 20.76 -3.14 -12.07
C LEU A 25 19.50 -3.99 -12.27
N SER A 26 19.24 -4.90 -11.32
CA SER A 26 17.98 -5.65 -11.24
C SER A 26 16.74 -4.74 -11.33
N ASP A 27 15.63 -5.26 -11.86
CA ASP A 27 14.39 -4.51 -12.09
C ASP A 27 13.73 -3.99 -10.80
N GLU A 28 14.06 -4.59 -9.65
CA GLU A 28 13.57 -4.18 -8.34
C GLU A 28 14.44 -3.08 -7.69
N ALA A 29 15.58 -2.75 -8.30
CA ALA A 29 16.50 -1.75 -7.77
C ALA A 29 15.88 -0.35 -7.84
N THR A 30 16.16 0.46 -6.82
CA THR A 30 15.71 1.85 -6.77
C THR A 30 16.79 2.77 -7.33
N VAL A 31 16.43 4.00 -7.71
CA VAL A 31 17.41 5.04 -8.08
C VAL A 31 18.45 5.21 -6.97
N PHE A 32 18.02 5.25 -5.70
CA PHE A 32 18.94 5.33 -4.56
C PHE A 32 19.98 4.21 -4.53
N MET A 33 19.60 2.98 -4.90
CA MET A 33 20.54 1.87 -5.00
C MET A 33 21.49 1.99 -6.20
N ALA A 34 21.01 2.49 -7.33
CA ALA A 34 21.84 2.76 -8.49
C ALA A 34 22.91 3.81 -8.17
N GLU A 35 22.53 4.88 -7.47
CA GLU A 35 23.45 5.92 -7.01
C GLU A 35 24.49 5.38 -6.01
N LEU A 36 24.07 4.54 -5.06
CA LEU A 36 24.99 3.83 -4.16
C LEU A 36 25.99 2.99 -4.96
N LYS A 37 25.51 2.22 -5.94
CA LYS A 37 26.35 1.36 -6.75
C LYS A 37 27.33 2.15 -7.61
N ALA A 38 26.91 3.28 -8.19
CA ALA A 38 27.79 4.18 -8.94
C ALA A 38 28.97 4.67 -8.08
N ILE A 39 28.69 5.12 -6.85
CA ILE A 39 29.71 5.60 -5.91
C ILE A 39 30.62 4.45 -5.46
N GLU A 40 30.05 3.29 -5.12
CA GLU A 40 30.80 2.08 -4.78
C GLU A 40 31.79 1.72 -5.89
N THR A 41 31.31 1.63 -7.12
CA THR A 41 32.14 1.32 -8.30
C THR A 41 33.23 2.38 -8.53
N ALA A 42 32.93 3.66 -8.30
CA ALA A 42 33.94 4.72 -8.38
C ALA A 42 35.04 4.59 -7.33
N ILE A 43 34.70 4.21 -6.09
CA ILE A 43 35.67 3.99 -5.01
C ILE A 43 36.52 2.75 -5.30
N GLU A 44 35.89 1.65 -5.72
CA GLU A 44 36.57 0.41 -6.11
C GLU A 44 37.56 0.66 -7.25
N TYR A 45 37.14 1.39 -8.29
CA TYR A 45 38.01 1.76 -9.40
C TYR A 45 39.19 2.64 -8.96
N ALA A 46 38.93 3.68 -8.17
CA ALA A 46 39.99 4.58 -7.69
C ALA A 46 41.03 3.84 -6.83
N THR A 47 40.55 2.93 -5.98
CA THR A 47 41.40 2.12 -5.07
C THR A 47 42.21 1.09 -5.84
N SER A 48 41.58 0.35 -6.76
CA SER A 48 42.26 -0.67 -7.59
C SER A 48 43.23 -0.06 -8.60
N SER A 49 42.97 1.17 -9.04
CA SER A 49 43.90 1.95 -9.89
C SER A 49 45.03 2.61 -9.10
N HIS A 50 45.10 2.39 -7.79
CA HIS A 50 46.13 2.94 -6.89
C HIS A 50 46.27 4.47 -6.97
N PHE A 51 45.15 5.19 -7.15
CA PHE A 51 45.19 6.65 -7.09
C PHE A 51 45.60 7.10 -5.68
N SER A 52 46.45 8.12 -5.59
CA SER A 52 46.78 8.72 -4.29
C SER A 52 45.61 9.52 -3.72
N TYR A 53 44.80 10.12 -4.60
CA TYR A 53 43.65 10.95 -4.25
C TYR A 53 42.61 10.93 -5.37
N ALA A 54 41.34 10.82 -5.00
CA ALA A 54 40.22 10.84 -5.94
C ALA A 54 39.05 11.69 -5.40
N LYS A 55 38.55 12.59 -6.26
CA LYS A 55 37.30 13.32 -6.05
C LYS A 55 36.17 12.58 -6.75
N ILE A 56 35.20 12.09 -5.99
CA ILE A 56 33.99 11.48 -6.52
C ILE A 56 32.87 12.50 -6.44
N ILE A 57 32.42 12.95 -7.60
CA ILE A 57 31.36 13.94 -7.74
C ILE A 57 30.06 13.20 -8.05
N THR A 58 29.00 13.50 -7.29
CA THR A 58 27.67 12.89 -7.46
C THR A 58 26.58 13.93 -7.22
N ASP A 59 25.48 13.84 -7.95
CA ASP A 59 24.29 14.64 -7.71
C ASP A 59 23.36 14.04 -6.63
N SER A 60 23.63 12.81 -6.18
CA SER A 60 22.84 12.10 -5.19
C SER A 60 23.12 12.56 -3.76
N ARG A 61 22.53 13.71 -3.41
CA ARG A 61 22.56 14.24 -2.03
C ARG A 61 22.08 13.20 -1.01
N SER A 62 21.08 12.40 -1.39
CA SER A 62 20.49 11.38 -0.52
C SER A 62 21.50 10.30 -0.11
N VAL A 63 22.37 9.87 -1.03
CA VAL A 63 23.41 8.88 -0.74
C VAL A 63 24.49 9.48 0.15
N LEU A 64 24.93 10.71 -0.12
CA LEU A 64 25.92 11.39 0.72
C LEU A 64 25.43 11.57 2.16
N GLN A 65 24.17 11.96 2.34
CA GLN A 65 23.54 12.03 3.67
C GLN A 65 23.47 10.66 4.36
N ALA A 66 23.17 9.59 3.60
CA ALA A 66 23.13 8.24 4.12
C ALA A 66 24.51 7.76 4.59
N VAL A 67 25.57 8.04 3.83
CA VAL A 67 26.97 7.70 4.16
C VAL A 67 27.47 8.53 5.34
N GLN A 68 27.10 9.81 5.44
CA GLN A 68 27.48 10.66 6.58
C GLN A 68 26.77 10.27 7.89
N ASN A 69 25.57 9.70 7.82
CA ASN A 69 24.81 9.31 9.01
C ASN A 69 25.43 8.08 9.70
N THR A 70 26.03 8.26 10.87
CA THR A 70 26.67 7.19 11.66
C THR A 70 25.71 6.11 12.13
N ASN A 71 24.42 6.43 12.30
CA ASN A 71 23.39 5.49 12.76
C ASN A 71 22.74 4.70 11.61
N ASN A 72 23.18 4.90 10.37
CA ASN A 72 22.66 4.16 9.22
C ASN A 72 23.32 2.78 9.12
N ASP A 73 22.52 1.74 9.35
CA ASP A 73 22.88 0.31 9.36
C ASP A 73 22.55 -0.41 8.04
N TYR A 74 22.13 0.33 7.01
CA TYR A 74 21.83 -0.26 5.70
C TYR A 74 23.09 -0.86 5.07
N PRO A 75 23.15 -2.18 4.76
CA PRO A 75 24.40 -2.86 4.41
C PRO A 75 25.19 -2.24 3.24
N PRO A 76 24.58 -1.81 2.11
CA PRO A 76 25.32 -1.14 1.04
C PRO A 76 25.96 0.19 1.48
N VAL A 77 25.33 0.93 2.39
CA VAL A 77 25.91 2.16 2.95
C VAL A 77 27.10 1.82 3.85
N LEU A 78 26.99 0.76 4.65
CA LEU A 78 28.11 0.27 5.47
C LEU A 78 29.29 -0.21 4.61
N GLN A 79 29.01 -0.83 3.46
CA GLN A 79 30.03 -1.24 2.49
C GLN A 79 30.80 -0.03 1.95
N ILE A 80 30.11 1.03 1.49
CA ILE A 80 30.77 2.27 1.05
C ILE A 80 31.60 2.90 2.17
N LYS A 81 31.07 2.99 3.40
CA LYS A 81 31.82 3.50 4.56
C LYS A 81 33.09 2.69 4.80
N SER A 82 33.00 1.37 4.73
CA SER A 82 34.12 0.45 4.89
C SER A 82 35.16 0.62 3.77
N LEU A 83 34.72 0.74 2.51
CA LEU A 83 35.60 0.98 1.37
C LEU A 83 36.38 2.28 1.53
N ILE A 84 35.71 3.36 1.96
CA ILE A 84 36.37 4.65 2.20
C ILE A 84 37.37 4.55 3.37
N ALA A 85 36.96 3.94 4.48
CA ALA A 85 37.79 3.87 5.70
C ALA A 85 39.05 3.00 5.52
N ASN A 86 38.97 1.96 4.69
CA ASN A 86 40.05 1.00 4.48
C ASN A 86 40.86 1.27 3.20
N SER A 87 40.51 2.28 2.40
CA SER A 87 41.24 2.59 1.17
C SER A 87 42.56 3.28 1.46
N ALA A 88 43.61 2.88 0.72
CA ALA A 88 44.86 3.63 0.66
C ALA A 88 44.72 4.92 -0.17
N THR A 89 43.71 5.00 -1.04
CA THR A 89 43.36 6.18 -1.80
C THR A 89 42.62 7.16 -0.90
N ARG A 90 43.06 8.42 -0.88
CA ARG A 90 42.28 9.48 -0.23
C ARG A 90 41.03 9.77 -1.07
N ILE A 91 39.88 9.34 -0.59
CA ILE A 91 38.58 9.57 -1.24
C ILE A 91 37.92 10.84 -0.69
N GLU A 92 37.47 11.73 -1.58
CA GLU A 92 36.61 12.86 -1.24
C GLU A 92 35.30 12.77 -2.01
N LEU A 93 34.17 12.73 -1.28
CA LEU A 93 32.83 12.73 -1.87
C LEU A 93 32.29 14.16 -1.95
N ILE A 94 31.91 14.59 -3.15
CA ILE A 94 31.47 15.97 -3.43
C ILE A 94 30.07 15.93 -4.03
N TRP A 95 29.18 16.71 -3.45
CA TRP A 95 27.85 16.92 -4.01
C TRP A 95 27.87 17.97 -5.12
N THR A 96 27.23 17.68 -6.25
CA THR A 96 26.88 18.68 -7.27
C THR A 96 25.38 18.73 -7.49
N ARG A 97 24.87 19.80 -8.10
CA ARG A 97 23.50 19.77 -8.62
C ARG A 97 23.46 18.97 -9.92
N ALA A 98 22.36 18.27 -10.15
CA ALA A 98 22.05 17.68 -11.44
C ALA A 98 21.84 18.77 -12.49
N HIS A 99 22.19 18.50 -13.75
CA HIS A 99 21.82 19.29 -14.92
C HIS A 99 22.28 20.75 -14.90
N ILE A 100 23.43 21.03 -14.28
CA ILE A 100 24.07 22.35 -14.30
C ILE A 100 25.33 22.41 -15.18
N GLY A 101 25.59 21.35 -15.98
CA GLY A 101 26.70 21.34 -16.93
C GLY A 101 28.04 20.90 -16.34
N VAL A 102 28.05 20.16 -15.22
CA VAL A 102 29.26 19.49 -14.74
C VAL A 102 29.54 18.31 -15.66
N VAL A 103 30.52 18.46 -16.56
CA VAL A 103 30.80 17.53 -17.67
C VAL A 103 30.78 16.05 -17.24
N GLY A 104 31.53 15.69 -16.18
CA GLY A 104 31.55 14.31 -15.71
C GLY A 104 30.21 13.80 -15.18
N ASN A 105 29.42 14.66 -14.53
CA ASN A 105 28.08 14.29 -14.04
C ASN A 105 27.12 14.07 -15.21
N GLU A 106 27.11 14.96 -16.20
CA GLU A 106 26.22 14.79 -17.36
C GLU A 106 26.57 13.54 -18.18
N ILE A 107 27.86 13.22 -18.30
CA ILE A 107 28.32 11.97 -18.95
C ILE A 107 27.86 10.75 -18.14
N ALA A 108 28.08 10.75 -16.82
CA ALA A 108 27.63 9.66 -15.95
C ALA A 108 26.10 9.46 -16.02
N ASP A 109 25.32 10.55 -16.01
CA ASP A 109 23.86 10.49 -16.17
C ASP A 109 23.45 9.92 -17.53
N SER A 110 24.15 10.31 -18.60
CA SER A 110 23.91 9.78 -19.95
C SER A 110 24.18 8.27 -19.99
N TYR A 111 25.30 7.82 -19.44
CA TYR A 111 25.66 6.41 -19.37
C TYR A 111 24.72 5.61 -18.46
N ALA A 112 24.30 6.16 -17.31
CA ALA A 112 23.32 5.51 -16.45
C ALA A 112 21.96 5.34 -17.15
N LYS A 113 21.56 6.30 -18.00
CA LYS A 113 20.37 6.17 -18.86
C LYS A 113 20.55 5.12 -19.95
N GLU A 114 21.71 5.09 -20.61
CA GLU A 114 22.06 4.07 -21.61
C GLU A 114 22.02 2.66 -21.01
N ALA A 115 22.53 2.47 -19.79
CA ALA A 115 22.45 1.20 -19.09
C ALA A 115 21.02 0.64 -19.00
N THR A 116 20.00 1.51 -18.90
CA THR A 116 18.60 1.05 -18.81
C THR A 116 18.08 0.38 -20.08
N THR A 117 18.76 0.53 -21.21
CA THR A 117 18.39 -0.10 -22.48
C THR A 117 18.96 -1.51 -22.61
N LYS A 118 19.87 -1.93 -21.73
CA LYS A 118 20.39 -3.30 -21.70
C LYS A 118 19.28 -4.30 -21.32
N ASP A 119 19.36 -5.49 -21.91
CA ASP A 119 18.49 -6.62 -21.55
C ASP A 119 19.08 -7.45 -20.40
N ASP A 120 20.39 -7.58 -20.36
CA ASP A 120 21.11 -8.27 -19.29
C ASP A 120 21.21 -7.39 -18.03
N ILE A 121 21.31 -8.04 -16.87
CA ILE A 121 21.54 -7.39 -15.57
C ILE A 121 23.03 -7.51 -15.27
N ASP A 122 23.73 -6.37 -15.15
CA ASP A 122 25.15 -6.33 -14.80
C ASP A 122 25.34 -6.40 -13.27
N PHE A 123 24.42 -5.79 -12.51
CA PHE A 123 24.51 -5.70 -11.06
C PHE A 123 23.25 -6.26 -10.37
N HIS A 124 23.40 -7.45 -9.80
CA HIS A 124 22.37 -8.07 -8.98
C HIS A 124 22.39 -7.47 -7.57
N LEU A 125 21.40 -6.64 -7.25
CA LEU A 125 21.21 -6.15 -5.89
C LEU A 125 20.11 -6.95 -5.19
N ASN A 126 20.36 -7.25 -3.91
CA ASN A 126 19.37 -7.88 -3.06
C ASN A 126 18.17 -6.93 -2.88
N THR A 127 16.99 -7.43 -3.20
CA THR A 127 15.71 -6.71 -3.03
C THR A 127 15.54 -6.27 -1.57
N THR A 128 15.08 -5.03 -1.34
CA THR A 128 14.81 -4.58 0.04
C THR A 128 13.69 -5.39 0.70
N ILE A 129 13.75 -5.56 2.02
CA ILE A 129 12.63 -6.11 2.81
C ILE A 129 11.33 -5.35 2.54
N ASN A 130 11.39 -4.02 2.35
CA ASN A 130 10.22 -3.21 2.05
C ASN A 130 9.59 -3.56 0.70
N HIS A 131 10.40 -3.84 -0.31
CA HIS A 131 9.91 -4.28 -1.61
C HIS A 131 9.25 -5.67 -1.49
N ILE A 132 9.88 -6.61 -0.78
CA ILE A 132 9.30 -7.93 -0.50
C ILE A 132 7.96 -7.80 0.23
N LYS A 133 7.89 -6.99 1.29
CA LYS A 133 6.65 -6.72 2.03
C LYS A 133 5.56 -6.14 1.15
N LYS A 134 5.90 -5.19 0.25
CA LYS A 134 4.94 -4.61 -0.71
C LYS A 134 4.42 -5.65 -1.70
N ALA A 135 5.30 -6.47 -2.26
CA ALA A 135 4.93 -7.54 -3.18
C ALA A 135 4.02 -8.57 -2.49
N ALA A 136 4.39 -9.03 -1.29
CA ALA A 136 3.59 -9.95 -0.49
C ALA A 136 2.22 -9.36 -0.14
N HIS A 137 2.16 -8.09 0.29
CA HIS A 137 0.89 -7.41 0.55
C HIS A 137 -0.01 -7.36 -0.70
N LYS A 138 0.56 -7.05 -1.88
CA LYS A 138 -0.18 -7.05 -3.14
C LYS A 138 -0.74 -8.44 -3.45
N ALA A 139 0.07 -9.49 -3.31
CA ALA A 139 -0.37 -10.87 -3.53
C ALA A 139 -1.50 -11.28 -2.57
N ILE A 140 -1.37 -10.96 -1.29
CA ILE A 140 -2.39 -11.25 -0.26
C ILE A 140 -3.73 -10.58 -0.60
N ILE A 141 -3.73 -9.31 -1.03
CA ILE A 141 -4.97 -8.60 -1.40
C ILE A 141 -5.64 -9.24 -2.62
N VAL A 142 -4.86 -9.67 -3.63
CA VAL A 142 -5.40 -10.35 -4.83
C VAL A 142 -6.02 -11.68 -4.45
N GLU A 143 -5.30 -12.50 -3.68
CA GLU A 143 -5.79 -13.80 -3.19
C GLU A 143 -7.04 -13.62 -2.32
N TRP A 144 -7.03 -12.64 -1.41
CA TRP A 144 -8.19 -12.33 -0.58
C TRP A 144 -9.41 -11.93 -1.42
N GLN A 145 -9.22 -11.08 -2.43
CA GLN A 145 -10.31 -10.69 -3.34
C GLN A 145 -10.85 -11.91 -4.11
N GLN A 146 -9.99 -12.79 -4.59
CA GLN A 146 -10.41 -14.01 -5.30
C GLN A 146 -11.23 -14.93 -4.41
N GLN A 147 -10.77 -15.17 -3.18
CA GLN A 147 -11.53 -15.95 -2.20
C GLN A 147 -12.84 -15.27 -1.83
N TRP A 148 -12.84 -13.95 -1.68
CA TRP A 148 -14.03 -13.18 -1.34
C TRP A 148 -15.10 -13.25 -2.44
N SER A 149 -14.70 -13.05 -3.69
CA SER A 149 -15.61 -13.10 -4.84
C SER A 149 -16.23 -14.48 -5.05
N ASN A 150 -15.47 -15.55 -4.80
CA ASN A 150 -15.91 -16.93 -5.02
C ASN A 150 -16.56 -17.58 -3.79
N SER A 151 -16.54 -16.92 -2.63
CA SER A 151 -17.12 -17.46 -1.41
C SER A 151 -18.65 -17.53 -1.47
N VAL A 152 -19.20 -18.67 -1.05
CA VAL A 152 -20.64 -18.85 -0.77
C VAL A 152 -21.05 -18.33 0.62
N LYS A 153 -20.09 -18.04 1.49
CA LYS A 153 -20.32 -17.49 2.83
C LYS A 153 -20.26 -15.96 2.81
N GLY A 154 -21.01 -15.32 3.70
CA GLY A 154 -20.98 -13.86 3.85
C GLY A 154 -21.58 -13.08 2.68
N ARG A 155 -22.41 -13.72 1.84
CA ARG A 155 -23.07 -13.09 0.68
C ARG A 155 -23.81 -11.78 0.99
N PRO A 156 -24.55 -11.66 2.12
CA PRO A 156 -25.18 -10.40 2.50
C PRO A 156 -24.19 -9.23 2.62
N VAL A 157 -22.98 -9.49 3.11
CA VAL A 157 -21.91 -8.49 3.24
C VAL A 157 -21.24 -8.24 1.91
N HIS A 158 -21.00 -9.29 1.10
CA HIS A 158 -20.42 -9.15 -0.24
C HIS A 158 -21.26 -8.27 -1.16
N GLU A 159 -22.59 -8.34 -1.10
CA GLU A 159 -23.47 -7.45 -1.87
C GLU A 159 -23.24 -5.97 -1.56
N LEU A 160 -22.89 -5.66 -0.31
CA LEU A 160 -22.60 -4.30 0.13
C LEU A 160 -21.14 -3.91 -0.11
N CYS A 161 -20.23 -4.89 -0.01
CA CYS A 161 -18.78 -4.71 -0.05
C CYS A 161 -18.15 -5.77 -0.94
N PRO A 162 -18.30 -5.66 -2.28
CA PRO A 162 -17.76 -6.66 -3.20
C PRO A 162 -16.24 -6.60 -3.32
N LEU A 163 -15.64 -5.44 -2.97
CA LEU A 163 -14.21 -5.23 -2.99
C LEU A 163 -13.64 -5.33 -1.56
N VAL A 164 -12.60 -6.13 -1.40
CA VAL A 164 -11.85 -6.24 -0.15
C VAL A 164 -11.09 -4.94 0.11
N ASN A 165 -11.01 -4.56 1.38
CA ASN A 165 -10.25 -3.40 1.79
C ASN A 165 -9.64 -3.61 3.17
N THR A 166 -8.50 -2.97 3.43
CA THR A 166 -7.88 -2.97 4.76
C THR A 166 -8.50 -1.95 5.71
N LYS A 167 -9.35 -1.06 5.18
CA LYS A 167 -10.09 -0.05 5.94
C LYS A 167 -11.45 -0.63 6.30
N GLY A 168 -11.61 -1.10 7.54
CA GLY A 168 -12.85 -1.72 8.00
C GLY A 168 -14.11 -0.91 7.68
N LEU A 169 -15.23 -1.61 7.57
CA LEU A 169 -16.55 -0.99 7.44
C LEU A 169 -16.81 -0.09 8.67
N HIS A 170 -17.10 1.19 8.42
CA HIS A 170 -17.46 2.14 9.47
C HIS A 170 -18.88 1.82 9.94
N GLY A 171 -19.06 0.76 10.72
CA GLY A 171 -20.31 0.33 11.34
C GLY A 171 -20.18 0.31 12.87
N ASN A 172 -21.30 0.45 13.56
CA ASN A 172 -21.38 0.16 15.00
C ASN A 172 -22.17 -1.14 15.22
N HIS A 173 -22.37 -1.51 16.48
CA HIS A 173 -23.10 -2.72 16.85
C HIS A 173 -24.44 -2.87 16.09
N PHE A 174 -25.26 -1.83 16.02
CA PHE A 174 -26.58 -1.86 15.38
C PHE A 174 -26.52 -1.89 13.85
N ILE A 175 -25.66 -1.07 13.26
CA ILE A 175 -25.48 -1.04 11.79
C ILE A 175 -24.90 -2.36 11.29
N ASN A 176 -23.97 -2.96 12.04
CA ASN A 176 -23.36 -4.25 11.66
C ASN A 176 -24.39 -5.37 11.60
N GLN A 177 -25.45 -5.33 12.42
CA GLN A 177 -26.54 -6.30 12.33
C GLN A 177 -27.28 -6.23 10.98
N ILE A 178 -27.57 -5.01 10.48
CA ILE A 178 -28.17 -4.83 9.14
C ILE A 178 -27.21 -5.22 8.02
N ILE A 179 -25.92 -4.86 8.12
CA ILE A 179 -24.90 -5.20 7.12
C ILE A 179 -24.77 -6.73 6.98
N THR A 180 -24.64 -7.43 8.11
CA THR A 180 -24.42 -8.87 8.15
C THR A 180 -25.71 -9.68 7.99
N GLY A 181 -26.86 -9.09 8.28
CA GLY A 181 -28.12 -9.81 8.42
C GLY A 181 -28.17 -10.67 9.69
N HIS A 182 -27.35 -10.34 10.70
CA HIS A 182 -27.24 -11.08 11.96
C HIS A 182 -27.78 -10.29 13.15
N GLY A 183 -27.81 -10.91 14.33
CA GLY A 183 -28.24 -10.28 15.58
C GLY A 183 -29.75 -10.37 15.75
N ALA A 184 -30.41 -9.29 16.20
CA ALA A 184 -31.82 -9.24 16.59
C ALA A 184 -32.82 -9.28 15.41
N ILE A 185 -32.41 -9.82 14.27
CA ILE A 185 -33.26 -10.00 13.09
C ILE A 185 -33.94 -11.37 13.20
N ALA A 186 -35.27 -11.44 13.07
CA ALA A 186 -36.00 -12.66 13.40
C ALA A 186 -35.56 -13.89 12.58
N ILE A 187 -35.26 -13.74 11.29
CA ILE A 187 -34.75 -14.86 10.48
C ILE A 187 -33.40 -15.40 10.97
N HIS A 188 -32.53 -14.51 11.48
CA HIS A 188 -31.26 -14.91 12.09
C HIS A 188 -31.49 -15.61 13.43
N GLN A 189 -32.40 -15.06 14.25
CA GLN A 189 -32.76 -15.64 15.53
C GLN A 189 -33.38 -17.04 15.38
N HIS A 190 -34.29 -17.22 14.43
CA HIS A 190 -34.86 -18.52 14.08
C HIS A 190 -33.79 -19.52 13.66
N LYS A 191 -32.87 -19.12 12.77
CA LYS A 191 -31.84 -20.02 12.24
C LYS A 191 -30.88 -20.56 13.32
N PHE A 192 -30.50 -19.73 14.29
CA PHE A 192 -29.46 -20.09 15.27
C PHE A 192 -30.01 -20.44 16.66
N PHE A 193 -31.20 -19.97 17.01
CA PHE A 193 -31.76 -20.11 18.36
C PHE A 193 -33.19 -20.69 18.36
N GLY A 194 -33.77 -21.02 17.19
CA GLY A 194 -35.11 -21.63 17.11
C GLY A 194 -36.26 -20.67 17.43
N ALA A 195 -36.00 -19.37 17.50
CA ALA A 195 -37.02 -18.34 17.73
C ALA A 195 -38.01 -18.23 16.54
N ASN A 196 -39.12 -17.51 16.71
CA ASN A 196 -40.04 -17.23 15.60
C ASN A 196 -39.37 -16.34 14.53
N SER A 197 -39.57 -16.66 13.25
CA SER A 197 -39.06 -15.88 12.12
C SER A 197 -39.99 -14.76 11.64
N ALA A 198 -41.24 -14.73 12.13
CA ALA A 198 -42.23 -13.72 11.78
C ALA A 198 -41.95 -12.37 12.45
N CYS A 199 -42.40 -11.29 11.80
CA CYS A 199 -42.37 -9.95 12.36
C CYS A 199 -43.64 -9.68 13.18
N ASN A 200 -43.52 -8.87 14.24
CA ASN A 200 -44.66 -8.37 15.03
C ASN A 200 -45.63 -7.51 14.21
N CYS A 201 -45.25 -7.07 13.01
CA CYS A 201 -46.15 -6.39 12.08
C CYS A 201 -47.11 -7.36 11.35
N GLY A 202 -47.01 -8.67 11.60
CA GLY A 202 -47.81 -9.71 10.93
C GLY A 202 -47.16 -10.31 9.68
N ALA A 203 -45.96 -9.86 9.27
CA ALA A 203 -45.25 -10.48 8.16
C ALA A 203 -44.69 -11.86 8.55
N GLN A 204 -44.83 -12.86 7.67
CA GLN A 204 -44.39 -14.23 7.97
C GLN A 204 -42.87 -14.39 8.11
N MET A 205 -42.09 -13.47 7.56
CA MET A 205 -40.64 -13.50 7.64
C MET A 205 -40.09 -12.08 7.82
N GLU A 206 -39.23 -11.91 8.82
CA GLU A 206 -38.50 -10.68 9.07
C GLU A 206 -37.02 -10.84 8.72
N ASP A 207 -36.63 -10.26 7.59
CA ASP A 207 -35.22 -10.11 7.19
C ASP A 207 -34.80 -8.63 7.20
N ARG A 208 -33.53 -8.36 6.86
CA ARG A 208 -33.02 -6.99 6.80
C ARG A 208 -33.77 -6.12 5.77
N ALA A 209 -34.27 -6.70 4.68
CA ALA A 209 -34.99 -5.95 3.65
C ALA A 209 -36.37 -5.53 4.17
N HIS A 210 -37.06 -6.44 4.86
CA HIS A 210 -38.31 -6.14 5.53
C HIS A 210 -38.13 -5.01 6.55
N ILE A 211 -37.15 -5.11 7.45
CA ILE A 211 -36.88 -4.08 8.48
C ILE A 211 -36.63 -2.71 7.84
N VAL A 212 -35.74 -2.65 6.84
CA VAL A 212 -35.28 -1.38 6.27
C VAL A 212 -36.30 -0.77 5.30
N PHE A 213 -37.01 -1.58 4.51
CA PHE A 213 -37.82 -1.08 3.39
C PHE A 213 -39.34 -1.21 3.56
N ILE A 214 -39.82 -2.17 4.35
CA ILE A 214 -41.22 -2.62 4.29
C ILE A 214 -41.96 -2.42 5.62
N CYS A 215 -41.41 -2.92 6.73
CA CYS A 215 -42.09 -3.11 8.01
C CYS A 215 -42.88 -1.87 8.48
N GLU A 216 -44.20 -1.95 8.57
CA GLU A 216 -45.04 -0.79 8.89
C GLU A 216 -44.81 -0.24 10.32
N LEU A 217 -44.32 -1.07 11.24
CA LEU A 217 -43.92 -0.65 12.60
C LEU A 217 -42.85 0.44 12.58
N TRP A 218 -41.99 0.46 11.56
CA TRP A 218 -40.91 1.42 11.44
C TRP A 218 -41.22 2.56 10.47
N SER A 219 -42.47 2.69 10.01
CA SER A 219 -42.89 3.69 9.01
C SER A 219 -42.60 5.12 9.47
N ASP A 220 -42.85 5.46 10.73
CA ASP A 220 -42.61 6.81 11.26
C ASP A 220 -41.12 7.14 11.42
N ILE A 221 -40.30 6.16 11.79
CA ILE A 221 -38.84 6.33 11.79
C ILE A 221 -38.36 6.56 10.36
N ARG A 222 -38.84 5.77 9.38
CA ARG A 222 -38.49 5.98 7.97
C ARG A 222 -38.92 7.36 7.48
N LYS A 223 -40.16 7.81 7.75
CA LYS A 223 -40.62 9.17 7.38
C LYS A 223 -39.72 10.27 7.93
N LYS A 224 -39.18 10.10 9.15
CA LYS A 224 -38.34 11.10 9.82
C LYS A 224 -36.88 11.09 9.35
N PHE A 225 -36.29 9.92 9.12
CA PHE A 225 -34.85 9.77 8.92
C PHE A 225 -34.45 9.40 7.48
N PHE A 226 -35.36 8.83 6.69
CA PHE A 226 -35.06 8.33 5.36
C PHE A 226 -35.47 9.36 4.29
N PRO A 227 -34.73 9.43 3.16
CA PRO A 227 -35.14 10.28 2.04
C PRO A 227 -36.45 9.78 1.42
N LYS A 228 -37.26 10.66 0.83
CA LYS A 228 -38.57 10.28 0.24
C LYS A 228 -38.49 9.14 -0.79
N ASN A 229 -37.40 9.09 -1.56
CA ASN A 229 -37.13 8.07 -2.57
C ASN A 229 -36.28 6.89 -2.03
N PHE A 230 -36.32 6.60 -0.72
CA PHE A 230 -35.49 5.54 -0.16
C PHE A 230 -35.77 4.15 -0.75
N LYS A 231 -37.01 3.90 -1.24
CA LYS A 231 -37.39 2.64 -1.87
C LYS A 231 -36.65 2.37 -3.18
N ASP A 232 -36.16 3.43 -3.84
CA ASP A 232 -35.41 3.33 -5.10
C ASP A 232 -33.89 3.20 -4.87
N LYS A 233 -33.46 3.19 -3.60
CA LYS A 233 -32.03 3.18 -3.22
C LYS A 233 -31.61 1.79 -2.77
N SER A 234 -30.38 1.41 -3.11
CA SER A 234 -29.77 0.21 -2.55
C SER A 234 -29.49 0.38 -1.06
N LEU A 235 -29.41 -0.74 -0.33
CA LEU A 235 -29.06 -0.71 1.09
C LEU A 235 -27.71 -0.01 1.32
N LEU A 236 -26.73 -0.20 0.43
CA LEU A 236 -25.43 0.50 0.53
C LEU A 236 -25.60 2.02 0.44
N GLN A 237 -26.38 2.52 -0.52
CA GLN A 237 -26.65 3.95 -0.68
C GLN A 237 -27.38 4.55 0.53
N LEU A 238 -28.22 3.75 1.19
CA LEU A 238 -28.87 4.15 2.43
C LEU A 238 -27.89 4.19 3.60
N LEU A 239 -27.03 3.18 3.73
CA LEU A 239 -26.04 3.09 4.80
C LEU A 239 -24.91 4.12 4.70
N THR A 240 -24.72 4.77 3.55
CA THR A 240 -23.83 5.94 3.42
C THR A 240 -24.45 7.24 3.94
N ASN A 241 -25.76 7.29 4.19
CA ASN A 241 -26.44 8.49 4.69
C ASN A 241 -26.52 8.47 6.22
N ILE A 242 -25.89 9.46 6.87
CA ILE A 242 -25.82 9.54 8.34
C ILE A 242 -27.20 9.58 9.02
N LYS A 243 -28.19 10.28 8.44
CA LYS A 243 -29.54 10.35 9.02
C LYS A 243 -30.23 8.99 8.95
N VAL A 244 -30.09 8.30 7.82
CA VAL A 244 -30.64 6.95 7.65
C VAL A 244 -30.02 5.98 8.65
N ARG A 245 -28.70 6.05 8.85
CA ARG A 245 -28.01 5.24 9.87
C ARG A 245 -28.58 5.47 11.26
N THR A 246 -28.79 6.72 11.67
CA THR A 246 -29.43 7.04 12.95
C THR A 246 -30.83 6.41 13.05
N GLY A 247 -31.62 6.47 11.98
CA GLY A 247 -32.94 5.81 11.94
C GLY A 247 -32.85 4.29 12.10
N ILE A 248 -31.90 3.65 11.39
CA ILE A 248 -31.65 2.21 11.49
C ILE A 248 -31.18 1.82 12.89
N GLU A 249 -30.30 2.61 13.51
CA GLU A 249 -29.83 2.38 14.87
C GLU A 249 -30.98 2.39 15.88
N LEU A 250 -31.90 3.35 15.76
CA LEU A 250 -33.10 3.41 16.61
C LEU A 250 -34.00 2.18 16.43
N ILE A 251 -34.20 1.74 15.17
CA ILE A 251 -34.97 0.53 14.88
C ILE A 251 -34.32 -0.70 15.53
N MET A 252 -33.03 -0.90 15.28
CA MET A 252 -32.32 -2.08 15.78
C MET A 252 -32.16 -2.07 17.29
N LYS A 253 -32.07 -0.90 17.93
CA LYS A 253 -32.07 -0.77 19.38
C LYS A 253 -33.38 -1.25 19.99
N LYS A 254 -34.53 -0.77 19.47
CA LYS A 254 -35.85 -1.22 19.91
C LYS A 254 -36.04 -2.72 19.72
N LYS A 255 -35.63 -3.24 18.56
CA LYS A 255 -35.69 -4.69 18.30
C LYS A 255 -34.86 -5.51 19.28
N LEU A 256 -33.69 -5.01 19.67
CA LEU A 256 -32.85 -5.68 20.65
C LEU A 256 -33.49 -5.64 22.04
N GLU A 257 -34.09 -4.51 22.44
CA GLU A 257 -34.85 -4.37 23.68
C GLU A 257 -36.02 -5.38 23.73
N ASP A 258 -36.86 -5.41 22.69
CA ASP A 258 -37.98 -6.35 22.57
C ASP A 258 -37.51 -7.82 22.67
N LEU A 259 -36.40 -8.16 22.00
CA LEU A 259 -35.83 -9.52 22.04
C LEU A 259 -35.38 -9.90 23.46
N LEU A 260 -34.71 -8.98 24.17
CA LEU A 260 -34.23 -9.24 25.53
C LEU A 260 -35.37 -9.36 26.54
N GLU A 261 -36.47 -8.64 26.35
CA GLU A 261 -37.67 -8.76 27.19
C GLU A 261 -38.33 -10.13 27.03
N THR A 262 -38.33 -10.72 25.82
CA THR A 262 -38.90 -12.07 25.59
C THR A 262 -38.05 -13.23 26.10
N MET A 263 -36.80 -12.96 26.53
CA MET A 263 -35.88 -13.97 27.06
C MET A 263 -35.90 -14.08 28.59
N ASN A 264 -36.57 -13.15 29.28
CA ASN A 264 -36.77 -13.16 30.73
C ASN A 264 -38.17 -13.71 31.09
#